data_AF-E4US26-F1
#
_entry.id   AF-E4US26-F1
#
_cell.length_a   1.000
_cell.length_b   1.000
_cell.length_c   1.000
_cell.angle_alpha   90.00
_cell.angle_beta   90.00
_cell.angle_gamma   90.00
#
_symmetry.space_group_name_H-M   'P 1'
#
loop_
_entity.id
_entity.type
_entity.pdbx_description
1 polymer ?
#
loop_
_entity_poly.entity_id
_entity_poly.type
_entity_poly.pdbx_seq_one_letter_code
_entity_poly.pdbx_strand_id
1 'polypeptide(L)'
;MASFGIEMELLIKPLAETLPLVTKHGYRPENIPRLNMIAVHKALVEVLLERNFPAELYDEDSGYQSKWQVAADASIRSNGDFVGVEIISKILYINSEWTTEVDRFWGILIDNFEVRGDSSCGTHIHFSPNGGFTLLQLKALAKFTTIFQPAVTALIPAARRDTDWCHPNAEVVEGLKARYAAGRPVLFPWIENFPSKEVCSGVKYPRVK
;
A
#
# COMPACT_ATOMS: atom_id res chain seq x y z
N MET A 1 7.56 14.10 -14.24
CA MET A 1 8.26 12.87 -14.67
C MET A 1 7.39 11.67 -14.33
N ALA A 2 7.69 10.46 -14.79
CA ALA A 2 6.95 9.29 -14.32
C ALA A 2 7.31 9.03 -12.85
N SER A 3 6.29 8.79 -12.05
CA SER A 3 6.39 8.67 -10.60
C SER A 3 5.64 7.45 -10.09
N PHE A 4 5.96 7.04 -8.88
CA PHE A 4 5.27 5.97 -8.19
C PHE A 4 5.29 6.18 -6.67
N GLY A 5 4.42 5.47 -5.97
CA GLY A 5 4.37 5.37 -4.52
C GLY A 5 4.20 3.91 -4.12
N ILE A 6 4.71 3.58 -2.94
CA ILE A 6 4.68 2.23 -2.36
C ILE A 6 3.89 2.33 -1.05
N GLU A 7 2.92 1.45 -0.86
CA GLU A 7 2.27 1.23 0.44
C GLU A 7 2.65 -0.18 0.89
N MET A 8 3.21 -0.32 2.08
CA MET A 8 3.68 -1.59 2.64
C MET A 8 2.98 -1.85 3.97
N GLU A 9 2.13 -2.86 4.00
CA GLU A 9 1.51 -3.35 5.23
C GLU A 9 2.47 -4.35 5.91
N LEU A 10 2.84 -4.11 7.16
CA LEU A 10 3.84 -4.89 7.88
C LEU A 10 3.39 -5.18 9.31
N LEU A 11 3.94 -6.26 9.87
CA LEU A 11 3.93 -6.54 11.30
C LEU A 11 5.29 -6.18 11.88
N ILE A 12 5.33 -5.26 12.84
CA ILE A 12 6.57 -4.82 13.49
C ILE A 12 6.54 -5.05 14.99
N LYS A 13 7.67 -5.46 15.55
CA LYS A 13 7.89 -5.58 16.99
C LYS A 13 9.15 -4.80 17.37
N PRO A 14 9.09 -3.84 18.30
CA PRO A 14 10.28 -3.09 18.70
C PRO A 14 11.36 -4.01 19.28
N LEU A 15 12.61 -3.76 18.91
CA LEU A 15 13.77 -4.40 19.53
C LEU A 15 14.03 -3.82 20.93
N ALA A 16 14.86 -4.50 21.72
CA ALA A 16 15.09 -4.17 23.13
C ALA A 16 15.59 -2.73 23.32
N GLU A 17 16.46 -2.28 22.43
CA GLU A 17 17.02 -0.94 22.33
C GLU A 17 15.98 0.13 22.00
N THR A 18 14.90 -0.24 21.31
CA THR A 18 13.81 0.66 20.90
C THR A 18 12.69 0.72 21.94
N LEU A 19 12.61 -0.26 22.86
CA LEU A 19 11.61 -0.29 23.93
C LEU A 19 11.54 1.00 24.77
N PRO A 20 12.66 1.62 25.21
CA PRO A 20 12.61 2.88 25.96
C PRO A 20 11.89 4.00 25.20
N LEU A 21 12.09 4.06 23.87
CA LEU A 21 11.45 5.05 23.01
C LEU A 21 9.95 4.77 22.87
N VAL A 22 9.58 3.51 22.71
CA VAL A 22 8.17 3.08 22.64
C VAL A 22 7.45 3.36 23.96
N THR A 23 8.10 3.14 25.10
CA THR A 23 7.59 3.53 26.43
C THR A 23 7.47 5.05 26.59
N LYS A 24 8.43 5.84 26.10
CA LYS A 24 8.34 7.32 26.05
C LYS A 24 7.09 7.78 25.32
N HIS A 25 6.69 7.08 24.26
CA HIS A 25 5.46 7.36 23.49
C HIS A 25 4.17 6.80 24.11
N GLY A 26 4.25 6.21 25.29
CA GLY A 26 3.09 5.82 26.10
C GLY A 26 2.73 4.34 26.06
N TYR A 27 3.59 3.47 25.51
CA TYR A 27 3.38 2.03 25.57
C TYR A 27 3.35 1.52 27.01
N ARG A 28 2.36 0.68 27.32
CA ARG A 28 2.23 -0.02 28.59
C ARG A 28 1.60 -1.40 28.37
N PRO A 29 2.03 -2.47 29.06
CA PRO A 29 1.45 -3.81 28.90
C PRO A 29 -0.08 -3.86 29.11
N GLU A 30 -0.59 -3.02 30.00
CA GLU A 30 -2.02 -2.94 30.37
C GLU A 30 -2.87 -2.10 29.42
N ASN A 31 -2.26 -1.39 28.46
CA ASN A 31 -3.00 -0.59 27.49
C ASN A 31 -3.81 -1.50 26.54
N ILE A 32 -4.90 -0.95 26.02
CA ILE A 32 -5.57 -1.57 24.88
C ILE A 32 -4.64 -1.59 23.65
N PRO A 33 -4.76 -2.59 22.75
CA PRO A 33 -3.86 -2.76 21.61
C PRO A 33 -3.68 -1.50 20.75
N ARG A 34 -4.76 -0.74 20.55
CA ARG A 34 -4.74 0.50 19.76
C ARG A 34 -3.81 1.58 20.35
N LEU A 35 -3.74 1.73 21.67
CA LEU A 35 -2.86 2.72 22.30
C LEU A 35 -1.39 2.31 22.16
N ASN A 36 -1.10 1.02 22.33
CA ASN A 36 0.25 0.50 22.11
C ASN A 36 0.68 0.59 20.65
N MET A 37 -0.23 0.36 19.70
CA MET A 37 0.02 0.57 18.27
C MET A 37 0.43 2.02 17.99
N ILE A 38 -0.33 2.99 18.51
CA ILE A 38 -0.01 4.42 18.35
C ILE A 38 1.38 4.75 18.93
N ALA A 39 1.72 4.18 20.09
CA ALA A 39 3.04 4.38 20.70
C ALA A 39 4.18 3.81 19.82
N VAL A 40 3.97 2.63 19.25
CA VAL A 40 4.92 1.99 18.32
C VAL A 40 5.07 2.80 17.02
N HIS A 41 3.97 3.27 16.43
CA HIS A 41 4.01 4.12 15.22
C HIS A 41 4.75 5.43 15.47
N LYS A 42 4.50 6.09 16.61
CA LYS A 42 5.25 7.29 17.02
C LYS A 42 6.74 7.03 17.19
N ALA A 43 7.10 5.92 17.81
CA ALA A 43 8.49 5.52 17.97
C ALA A 43 9.16 5.28 16.60
N LEU A 44 8.48 4.62 15.67
CA LEU A 44 8.98 4.43 14.30
C LEU A 44 9.26 5.77 13.60
N VAL A 45 8.32 6.72 13.67
CA VAL A 45 8.51 8.07 13.11
C VAL A 45 9.72 8.76 13.75
N GLU A 46 9.86 8.72 15.08
CA GLU A 46 11.01 9.34 15.77
C GLU A 46 12.34 8.70 15.36
N VAL A 47 12.42 7.37 15.25
CA VAL A 47 13.62 6.65 14.76
C VAL A 47 14.00 7.09 13.34
N LEU A 48 13.00 7.21 12.45
CA LEU A 48 13.23 7.67 11.07
C LEU A 48 13.79 9.11 11.08
N LEU A 49 13.19 10.01 11.86
CA LEU A 49 13.61 11.40 11.97
C LEU A 49 15.03 11.54 12.57
N GLU A 50 15.38 10.77 13.60
CA GLU A 50 16.72 10.74 14.19
C GLU A 50 17.80 10.32 13.19
N ARG A 51 17.42 9.54 12.17
CA ARG A 51 18.29 9.12 11.07
C ARG A 51 18.21 10.06 9.87
N ASN A 52 17.64 11.25 10.01
CA ASN A 52 17.40 12.24 8.95
C ASN A 52 16.57 11.67 7.79
N PHE A 53 15.63 10.77 8.09
CA PHE A 53 14.71 10.20 7.12
C PHE A 53 13.33 10.89 7.27
N PRO A 54 12.84 11.60 6.22
CA PRO A 54 11.65 12.43 6.34
C PRO A 54 10.39 11.55 6.44
N ALA A 55 9.85 11.44 7.66
CA ALA A 55 8.66 10.67 7.94
C ALA A 55 7.72 11.41 8.90
N GLU A 56 6.43 11.09 8.82
CA GLU A 56 5.41 11.58 9.74
C GLU A 56 4.33 10.51 9.99
N LEU A 57 3.49 10.73 11.00
CA LEU A 57 2.26 9.95 11.12
C LEU A 57 1.29 10.41 10.05
N TYR A 58 0.52 9.48 9.49
CA TYR A 58 -0.56 9.83 8.58
C TYR A 58 -1.70 10.55 9.30
N ASP A 59 -2.18 11.61 8.67
CA ASP A 59 -3.42 12.34 8.91
C ASP A 59 -3.99 12.88 7.58
N GLU A 60 -5.17 13.49 7.62
CA GLU A 60 -5.86 14.01 6.42
C GLU A 60 -5.08 15.13 5.70
N ASP A 61 -4.17 15.81 6.39
CA ASP A 61 -3.38 16.95 5.90
C ASP A 61 -1.93 16.55 5.54
N SER A 62 -1.60 15.27 5.61
CA SER A 62 -0.22 14.80 5.53
C SER A 62 0.41 14.99 4.14
N GLY A 63 1.70 15.34 4.15
CA GLY A 63 2.48 15.72 2.99
C GLY A 63 3.05 14.53 2.21
N TYR A 64 2.21 13.60 1.74
CA TYR A 64 2.63 12.39 0.97
C TYR A 64 3.49 12.71 -0.26
N GLN A 65 3.46 13.96 -0.74
CA GLN A 65 4.29 14.42 -1.84
C GLN A 65 5.80 14.41 -1.49
N SER A 66 6.16 14.61 -0.22
CA SER A 66 7.54 14.86 0.20
C SER A 66 8.02 14.05 1.40
N LYS A 67 7.11 13.41 2.16
CA LYS A 67 7.44 12.61 3.34
C LYS A 67 6.85 11.22 3.26
N TRP A 68 7.56 10.27 3.86
CA TRP A 68 7.02 8.94 4.15
C TRP A 68 6.01 9.05 5.30
N GLN A 69 5.04 8.15 5.31
CA GLN A 69 3.96 8.19 6.28
C GLN A 69 3.85 6.85 6.99
N VAL A 70 3.57 6.91 8.28
CA VAL A 70 3.28 5.77 9.13
C VAL A 70 1.80 5.84 9.48
N ALA A 71 1.04 4.87 9.00
CA ALA A 71 -0.41 4.81 9.12
C ALA A 71 -0.85 3.52 9.82
N ALA A 72 -2.11 3.52 10.25
CA ALA A 72 -2.80 2.31 10.67
C ALA A 72 -3.75 1.92 9.54
N ASP A 73 -3.77 0.64 9.19
CA ASP A 73 -4.69 0.09 8.20
C ASP A 73 -5.57 -1.01 8.84
N ALA A 74 -6.84 -1.03 8.47
CA ALA A 74 -7.84 -1.91 9.07
C ALA A 74 -7.72 -3.38 8.64
N SER A 75 -7.04 -3.66 7.53
CA SER A 75 -6.81 -5.01 7.03
C SER A 75 -5.72 -5.75 7.83
N ILE A 76 -4.79 -5.01 8.44
CA ILE A 76 -3.63 -5.57 9.16
C ILE A 76 -4.03 -6.03 10.56
N ARG A 77 -3.77 -7.29 10.86
CA ARG A 77 -4.11 -7.90 12.16
C ARG A 77 -2.87 -8.03 13.02
N SER A 78 -2.79 -7.27 14.10
CA SER A 78 -1.75 -7.46 15.12
C SER A 78 -1.74 -8.91 15.63
N ASN A 79 -0.55 -9.46 15.83
CA ASN A 79 -0.35 -10.88 16.17
C ASN A 79 0.68 -11.03 17.30
N GLY A 80 0.20 -11.37 18.50
CA GLY A 80 1.03 -11.43 19.69
C GLY A 80 1.68 -10.08 20.00
N ASP A 81 3.01 -10.07 20.06
CA ASP A 81 3.81 -8.85 20.32
C ASP A 81 4.00 -7.96 19.07
N PHE A 82 3.52 -8.40 17.90
CA PHE A 82 3.64 -7.64 16.66
C PHE A 82 2.47 -6.70 16.47
N VAL A 83 2.79 -5.46 16.09
CA VAL A 83 1.87 -4.39 15.79
C VAL A 83 1.76 -4.22 14.28
N GLY A 84 0.54 -4.15 13.76
CA GLY A 84 0.28 -3.79 12.36
C GLY A 84 0.65 -2.33 12.07
N VAL A 85 1.31 -2.09 10.94
CA VAL A 85 1.65 -0.76 10.44
C VAL A 85 1.56 -0.72 8.93
N GLU A 86 0.99 0.35 8.40
CA GLU A 86 1.08 0.67 6.98
C GLU A 86 2.14 1.76 6.80
N ILE A 87 3.08 1.52 5.89
CA ILE A 87 4.12 2.48 5.53
C ILE A 87 3.88 2.95 4.10
N ILE A 88 3.66 4.25 3.96
CA ILE A 88 3.37 4.90 2.69
C ILE A 88 4.61 5.71 2.29
N SER A 89 5.20 5.42 1.13
CA SER A 89 6.34 6.19 0.65
C SER A 89 5.90 7.59 0.26
N LYS A 90 6.84 8.55 0.28
CA LYS A 90 6.63 9.76 -0.54
C LYS A 90 6.53 9.39 -2.02
N ILE A 91 6.20 10.37 -2.86
CA ILE A 91 6.32 10.21 -4.31
C ILE A 91 7.79 9.97 -4.70
N LEU A 92 8.03 8.82 -5.33
CA LEU A 92 9.31 8.40 -5.90
C LEU A 92 9.30 8.60 -7.42
N TYR A 93 10.50 8.74 -8.01
CA TYR A 93 10.66 8.95 -9.46
C TYR A 93 11.57 7.88 -10.05
N ILE A 94 11.16 7.31 -11.20
CA ILE A 94 11.84 6.18 -11.82
C ILE A 94 13.29 6.47 -12.27
N ASN A 95 13.62 7.75 -12.46
CA ASN A 95 14.92 8.24 -12.88
C ASN A 95 15.73 8.87 -11.74
N SER A 96 15.30 8.65 -10.50
CA SER A 96 16.02 9.04 -9.28
C SER A 96 16.61 7.80 -8.58
N GLU A 97 17.45 8.02 -7.57
CA GLU A 97 18.04 6.96 -6.72
C GLU A 97 17.01 6.40 -5.71
N TRP A 98 15.82 6.03 -6.20
CA TRP A 98 14.72 5.58 -5.36
C TRP A 98 15.03 4.28 -4.62
N THR A 99 15.87 3.40 -5.21
CA THR A 99 16.31 2.16 -4.56
C THR A 99 17.11 2.45 -3.30
N THR A 100 18.08 3.37 -3.37
CA THR A 100 18.88 3.80 -2.22
C THR A 100 18.02 4.37 -1.10
N GLU A 101 16.96 5.09 -1.44
CA GLU A 101 16.04 5.63 -0.45
C GLU A 101 15.21 4.53 0.23
N VAL A 102 14.69 3.58 -0.55
CA VAL A 102 13.96 2.41 -0.04
C VAL A 102 14.87 1.53 0.82
N ASP A 103 16.11 1.29 0.40
CA ASP A 103 17.10 0.52 1.16
C ASP A 103 17.44 1.20 2.48
N ARG A 104 17.56 2.53 2.48
CA ARG A 104 17.78 3.30 3.71
C ARG A 104 16.59 3.21 4.67
N PHE A 105 15.36 3.27 4.16
CA PHE A 105 14.17 3.03 4.98
C PHE A 105 14.22 1.64 5.62
N TRP A 106 14.45 0.60 4.82
CA TRP A 106 14.52 -0.78 5.30
C TRP A 106 15.62 -0.98 6.32
N GLY A 107 16.82 -0.42 6.10
CA GLY A 107 17.91 -0.47 7.06
C GLY A 107 17.53 0.13 8.41
N ILE A 108 16.94 1.33 8.41
CA ILE A 108 16.47 1.96 9.66
C ILE A 108 15.40 1.11 10.34
N LEU A 109 14.46 0.55 9.57
CA LEU A 109 13.37 -0.26 10.10
C LEU A 109 13.90 -1.53 10.79
N ILE A 110 14.74 -2.32 10.11
CA ILE A 110 15.24 -3.60 10.64
C ILE A 110 16.27 -3.42 11.77
N ASP A 111 16.95 -2.27 11.84
CA ASP A 111 17.85 -1.92 12.93
C ASP A 111 17.09 -1.64 14.25
N ASN A 112 15.78 -1.42 14.21
CA ASN A 112 14.98 -1.01 15.38
C ASN A 112 13.76 -1.92 15.64
N PHE A 113 13.36 -2.71 14.65
CA PHE A 113 12.17 -3.54 14.72
C PHE A 113 12.44 -4.91 14.12
N GLU A 114 11.93 -5.96 14.76
CA GLU A 114 11.69 -7.22 14.08
C GLU A 114 10.50 -7.03 13.12
N VAL A 115 10.70 -7.37 11.85
CA VAL A 115 9.69 -7.19 10.80
C VAL A 115 9.22 -8.54 10.28
N ARG A 116 7.90 -8.68 10.13
CA ARG A 116 7.25 -9.85 9.53
C ARG A 116 6.12 -9.42 8.60
N GLY A 117 5.72 -10.34 7.74
CA GLY A 117 4.46 -10.26 6.99
C GLY A 117 3.65 -11.52 7.23
N ASP A 118 2.33 -11.41 7.19
CA ASP A 118 1.41 -12.55 7.18
C ASP A 118 0.30 -12.36 6.13
N SER A 119 -0.75 -13.19 6.18
CA SER A 119 -1.87 -13.11 5.23
C SER A 119 -2.72 -11.85 5.39
N SER A 120 -2.47 -11.00 6.39
CA SER A 120 -3.06 -9.68 6.55
C SER A 120 -2.20 -8.56 5.98
N CYS A 121 -0.98 -8.85 5.50
CA CYS A 121 -0.05 -7.89 4.90
C CYS A 121 -0.05 -7.93 3.36
N GLY A 122 -0.12 -6.75 2.75
CA GLY A 122 -0.14 -6.48 1.33
C GLY A 122 0.86 -5.40 0.95
N THR A 123 0.97 -5.18 -0.36
CA THR A 123 1.81 -4.12 -0.91
C THR A 123 1.11 -3.51 -2.10
N HIS A 124 0.92 -2.19 -2.08
CA HIS A 124 0.35 -1.45 -3.19
C HIS A 124 1.42 -0.64 -3.89
N ILE A 125 1.34 -0.62 -5.23
CA ILE A 125 2.19 0.21 -6.07
C ILE A 125 1.31 1.12 -6.89
N HIS A 126 1.37 2.41 -6.57
CA HIS A 126 0.69 3.47 -7.30
C HIS A 126 1.69 4.01 -8.30
N PHE A 127 1.32 4.16 -9.58
CA PHE A 127 2.23 4.73 -10.57
C PHE A 127 1.49 5.66 -11.51
N SER A 128 2.21 6.67 -12.00
CA SER A 128 1.67 7.68 -12.90
C SER A 128 2.75 8.15 -13.88
N PRO A 129 2.46 8.25 -15.18
CA PRO A 129 3.35 8.91 -16.12
C PRO A 129 3.40 10.41 -15.85
N ASN A 130 4.39 11.10 -16.45
CA ASN A 130 4.43 12.56 -16.38
C ASN A 130 3.14 13.16 -16.97
N GLY A 131 2.44 14.00 -16.20
CA GLY A 131 1.17 14.60 -16.62
C GLY A 131 -0.06 13.70 -16.50
N GLY A 132 0.10 12.49 -15.91
CA GLY A 132 -0.98 11.54 -15.68
C GLY A 132 -1.42 10.78 -16.93
N PHE A 133 -2.26 9.76 -16.74
CA PHE A 133 -2.74 8.94 -17.85
C PHE A 133 -3.77 9.67 -18.71
N THR A 134 -3.68 9.49 -20.03
CA THR A 134 -4.76 9.80 -20.96
C THR A 134 -5.87 8.73 -20.89
N LEU A 135 -7.08 9.04 -21.36
CA LEU A 135 -8.16 8.06 -21.44
C LEU A 135 -7.77 6.84 -22.31
N LEU A 136 -7.06 7.10 -23.42
CA LEU A 136 -6.56 6.04 -24.30
C LEU A 136 -5.61 5.10 -23.56
N GLN A 137 -4.68 5.64 -22.76
CA GLN A 137 -3.76 4.84 -21.95
C GLN A 137 -4.50 4.06 -20.85
N LEU A 138 -5.49 4.67 -20.19
CA LEU A 138 -6.30 3.96 -19.19
C LEU A 138 -7.09 2.81 -19.80
N LYS A 139 -7.68 2.98 -20.99
CA LYS A 139 -8.36 1.90 -21.72
C LYS A 139 -7.40 0.77 -22.08
N ALA A 140 -6.19 1.10 -22.53
CA ALA A 140 -5.14 0.12 -22.80
C ALA A 140 -4.72 -0.65 -21.53
N LEU A 141 -4.55 0.05 -20.40
CA LEU A 141 -4.27 -0.56 -19.12
C LEU A 141 -5.41 -1.46 -18.64
N ALA A 142 -6.67 -1.02 -18.74
CA ALA A 142 -7.83 -1.83 -18.37
C ALA A 142 -7.91 -3.13 -19.19
N LYS A 143 -7.61 -3.06 -20.50
CA LYS A 143 -7.50 -4.27 -21.34
C LYS A 143 -6.34 -5.16 -20.90
N PHE A 144 -5.18 -4.58 -20.62
CA PHE A 144 -4.02 -5.33 -20.16
C PHE A 144 -4.29 -6.06 -18.85
N THR A 145 -4.75 -5.35 -17.81
CA THR A 145 -4.99 -5.91 -16.48
C THR A 145 -6.06 -6.99 -16.47
N THR A 146 -7.10 -6.85 -17.32
CA THR A 146 -8.13 -7.88 -17.46
C THR A 146 -7.63 -9.11 -18.21
N ILE A 147 -6.90 -8.95 -19.32
CA ILE A 147 -6.36 -10.09 -20.09
C ILE A 147 -5.31 -10.88 -19.32
N PHE A 148 -4.42 -10.17 -18.63
CA PHE A 148 -3.35 -10.78 -17.84
C PHE A 148 -3.78 -11.06 -16.39
N GLN A 149 -5.06 -10.93 -16.05
CA GLN A 149 -5.56 -11.17 -14.70
C GLN A 149 -5.08 -12.50 -14.11
N PRO A 150 -5.13 -13.66 -14.80
CA PRO A 150 -4.64 -14.92 -14.23
C PRO A 150 -3.14 -14.87 -13.87
N ALA A 151 -2.32 -14.22 -14.70
CA ALA A 151 -0.90 -14.07 -14.44
C ALA A 151 -0.64 -13.10 -13.27
N VAL A 152 -1.37 -11.98 -13.20
CA VAL A 152 -1.27 -11.03 -12.08
C VAL A 152 -1.71 -11.70 -10.78
N THR A 153 -2.83 -12.41 -10.77
CA THR A 153 -3.32 -13.17 -9.60
C THR A 153 -2.32 -14.26 -9.17
N ALA A 154 -1.61 -14.89 -10.11
CA ALA A 154 -0.59 -15.87 -9.78
C ALA A 154 0.62 -15.27 -9.03
N LEU A 155 0.91 -13.97 -9.21
CA LEU A 155 1.95 -13.26 -8.46
C LEU A 155 1.52 -12.91 -7.03
N ILE A 156 0.22 -12.87 -6.76
CA ILE A 156 -0.31 -12.61 -5.41
C ILE A 156 -0.07 -13.84 -4.52
N PRO A 157 0.42 -13.69 -3.27
CA PRO A 157 0.55 -14.79 -2.33
C PRO A 157 -0.76 -15.56 -2.18
N ALA A 158 -0.71 -16.90 -2.20
CA ALA A 158 -1.90 -17.75 -2.19
C ALA A 158 -2.83 -17.45 -1.01
N ALA A 159 -2.28 -17.11 0.16
CA ALA A 159 -3.04 -16.80 1.37
C ALA A 159 -3.81 -15.46 1.31
N ARG A 160 -3.49 -14.57 0.35
CA ARG A 160 -4.19 -13.29 0.13
C ARG A 160 -5.25 -13.38 -0.96
N ARG A 161 -5.19 -14.38 -1.84
CA ARG A 161 -6.16 -14.56 -2.92
C ARG A 161 -7.55 -14.79 -2.32
N ASP A 162 -8.55 -14.13 -2.89
CA ASP A 162 -9.96 -14.29 -2.52
C ASP A 162 -10.31 -13.84 -1.09
N THR A 163 -9.48 -12.97 -0.52
CA THR A 163 -9.80 -12.23 0.71
C THR A 163 -10.56 -10.94 0.35
N ASP A 164 -11.36 -10.40 1.27
CA ASP A 164 -12.11 -9.14 1.10
C ASP A 164 -11.23 -7.96 0.61
N TRP A 165 -9.91 -8.05 0.81
CA TRP A 165 -8.92 -7.03 0.49
C TRP A 165 -8.15 -7.29 -0.81
N CYS A 166 -8.29 -8.47 -1.43
CA CYS A 166 -7.54 -8.83 -2.63
C CYS A 166 -8.34 -9.77 -3.54
N HIS A 167 -9.10 -9.17 -4.46
CA HIS A 167 -9.88 -9.88 -5.45
C HIS A 167 -9.46 -9.54 -6.88
N PRO A 168 -9.60 -10.48 -7.82
CA PRO A 168 -9.48 -10.17 -9.24
C PRO A 168 -10.54 -9.15 -9.69
N ASN A 169 -10.13 -8.15 -10.48
CA ASN A 169 -11.03 -7.10 -10.96
C ASN A 169 -12.30 -7.67 -11.61
N ALA A 170 -12.19 -8.74 -12.39
CA ALA A 170 -13.34 -9.35 -13.06
C ALA A 170 -14.40 -9.91 -12.10
N GLU A 171 -14.12 -10.05 -10.82
CA GLU A 171 -15.05 -10.58 -9.83
C GLU A 171 -15.79 -9.49 -9.07
N VAL A 172 -15.15 -8.35 -8.84
CA VAL A 172 -15.69 -7.26 -8.00
C VAL A 172 -16.25 -6.09 -8.81
N VAL A 173 -15.82 -5.93 -10.06
CA VAL A 173 -16.29 -4.84 -10.93
C VAL A 173 -17.63 -5.21 -11.57
N GLU A 174 -18.65 -4.42 -11.28
CA GLU A 174 -19.98 -4.59 -11.86
C GLU A 174 -19.91 -4.65 -13.39
N GLY A 175 -20.53 -5.69 -13.97
CA GLY A 175 -20.59 -5.89 -15.41
C GLY A 175 -19.28 -6.39 -16.06
N LEU A 176 -18.14 -6.38 -15.37
CA LEU A 176 -16.88 -6.89 -15.94
C LEU A 176 -16.89 -8.42 -16.01
N LYS A 177 -17.41 -9.12 -14.99
CA LYS A 177 -17.44 -10.59 -14.92
C LYS A 177 -18.00 -11.27 -16.17
N ALA A 178 -19.20 -10.85 -16.57
CA ALA A 178 -19.89 -11.42 -17.73
C ALA A 178 -19.14 -11.14 -19.05
N ARG A 179 -18.55 -9.96 -19.17
CA ARG A 179 -17.81 -9.54 -20.37
C ARG A 179 -16.45 -10.22 -20.47
N TYR A 180 -15.79 -10.41 -19.33
CA TYR A 180 -14.57 -11.19 -19.23
C TYR A 180 -14.82 -12.64 -19.67
N ALA A 181 -15.90 -13.27 -19.17
CA ALA A 181 -16.29 -14.62 -19.56
C ALA A 181 -16.66 -14.75 -21.06
N ALA A 182 -17.24 -13.70 -21.65
CA ALA A 182 -17.55 -13.64 -23.09
C ALA A 182 -16.31 -13.41 -23.99
N GLY A 183 -15.14 -13.13 -23.41
CA GLY A 183 -13.88 -13.00 -24.12
C GLY A 183 -13.67 -11.64 -24.82
N ARG A 184 -12.52 -11.54 -25.51
CA ARG A 184 -12.04 -10.30 -26.16
C ARG A 184 -13.06 -9.60 -27.06
N PRO A 185 -13.84 -10.31 -27.91
CA PRO A 185 -14.78 -9.66 -28.82
C PRO A 185 -15.90 -8.86 -28.13
N VAL A 186 -16.21 -9.18 -26.87
CA VAL A 186 -17.22 -8.45 -26.09
C VAL A 186 -16.56 -7.48 -25.11
N LEU A 187 -15.48 -7.92 -24.45
CA LEU A 187 -14.78 -7.13 -23.44
C LEU A 187 -14.15 -5.85 -24.03
N PHE A 188 -13.48 -5.95 -25.17
CA PHE A 188 -12.72 -4.81 -25.71
C PHE A 188 -13.60 -3.67 -26.21
N PRO A 189 -14.68 -3.93 -27.00
CA PRO A 189 -15.60 -2.85 -27.36
C PRO A 189 -16.25 -2.18 -26.16
N TRP A 190 -16.53 -2.93 -25.09
CA TRP A 190 -17.08 -2.35 -23.86
C TRP A 190 -16.10 -1.37 -23.18
N ILE A 191 -14.82 -1.75 -23.04
CA ILE A 191 -13.78 -0.84 -22.50
C ILE A 191 -13.61 0.38 -23.42
N GLU A 192 -13.66 0.18 -24.75
CA GLU A 192 -13.56 1.28 -25.71
C GLU A 192 -14.71 2.29 -25.61
N ASN A 193 -15.86 1.87 -25.12
CA ASN A 193 -17.02 2.75 -24.92
C ASN A 193 -16.96 3.55 -23.61
N PHE A 194 -15.90 3.43 -22.79
CA PHE A 194 -15.78 4.29 -21.61
C PHE A 194 -15.66 5.77 -22.01
N PRO A 195 -16.54 6.65 -21.48
CA PRO A 195 -16.67 8.03 -21.97
C PRO A 195 -15.63 8.98 -21.35
N SER A 196 -15.05 8.63 -20.21
CA SER A 196 -14.17 9.53 -19.46
C SER A 196 -13.13 8.77 -18.64
N LYS A 197 -12.14 9.50 -18.13
CA LYS A 197 -11.12 8.94 -17.25
C LYS A 197 -11.76 8.41 -15.96
N GLU A 198 -12.71 9.15 -15.40
CA GLU A 198 -13.40 8.82 -14.15
C GLU A 198 -14.17 7.51 -14.26
N VAL A 199 -14.76 7.20 -15.42
CA VAL A 199 -15.41 5.89 -15.62
C VAL A 199 -14.37 4.78 -15.80
N CYS A 200 -13.29 5.05 -16.54
CA CYS A 200 -12.24 4.07 -16.80
C CYS A 200 -11.38 3.75 -15.56
N SER A 201 -11.14 4.74 -14.71
CA SER A 201 -10.45 4.62 -13.42
C SER A 201 -11.42 4.33 -12.27
N GLY A 202 -12.73 4.49 -12.50
CA GLY A 202 -13.80 4.43 -11.50
C GLY A 202 -14.51 3.10 -11.44
N VAL A 203 -13.75 2.02 -11.48
CA VAL A 203 -13.89 1.11 -10.35
C VAL A 203 -13.40 1.93 -9.18
N LYS A 204 -14.33 2.47 -8.36
CA LYS A 204 -13.92 3.02 -7.07
C LYS A 204 -13.13 1.90 -6.40
N TYR A 205 -11.80 2.00 -6.39
CA TYR A 205 -11.07 1.41 -5.28
C TYR A 205 -11.82 1.95 -4.06
N PRO A 206 -12.29 1.08 -3.15
CA PRO A 206 -12.66 1.59 -1.86
C PRO A 206 -11.43 2.40 -1.45
N ARG A 207 -11.60 3.71 -1.27
CA ARG A 207 -10.73 4.38 -0.31
C ARG A 207 -10.98 3.56 0.93
N VAL A 208 -10.03 2.69 1.25
CA VAL A 208 -9.94 2.17 2.60
C VAL A 208 -9.88 3.44 3.45
N LYS A 209 -10.89 3.54 4.31
CA LYS A 209 -11.09 4.72 5.15
C LYS A 209 -9.88 4.94 6.03
#